data_AF-A0AAW6R521-F1
#
_entry.id   AF-A0AAW6R521-F1
#
_cell.length_a   1.000
_cell.length_b   1.000
_cell.length_c   1.000
_cell.angle_alpha   90.00
_cell.angle_beta   90.00
_cell.angle_gamma   90.00
#
_symmetry.space_group_name_H-M   'P 1'
#
loop_
_entity.id
_entity.type
_entity.pdbx_description
1 polymer ?
#
loop_
_entity_poly.entity_id
_entity_poly.type
_entity_poly.pdbx_seq_one_letter_code
_entity_poly.pdbx_strand_id
1 'polypeptide(L)'
;MTSATDPMMEAITEAVGDERARTHHAALDVAAFYPSLHLNLADGFRRLGSFDAARRHVEAAREHMSALPAGAYGDLIRAATEQVAAAVEDRDTAERASAPGAAR
;
A
#
# COMPACT_ATOMS: atom_id res chain seq x y z
N MET A 1 -11.87 50.11 -21.26
CA MET A 1 -10.76 49.34 -21.86
C MET A 1 -10.62 48.07 -21.06
N THR A 2 -10.99 46.94 -21.67
CA THR A 2 -11.07 45.61 -21.07
C THR A 2 -9.73 45.17 -20.50
N SER A 3 -9.72 44.78 -19.23
CA SER A 3 -8.60 44.13 -18.56
C SER A 3 -8.34 42.80 -19.26
N ALA A 4 -7.25 42.73 -20.02
CA ALA A 4 -6.74 41.48 -20.56
C ALA A 4 -6.09 40.73 -19.39
N THR A 5 -6.84 39.85 -18.74
CA THR A 5 -6.27 38.85 -17.85
C THR A 5 -5.31 38.00 -18.70
N ASP A 6 -4.04 38.06 -18.35
CA ASP A 6 -2.91 37.53 -19.09
C ASP A 6 -3.06 36.01 -19.30
N PRO A 7 -3.17 35.50 -20.56
CA PRO A 7 -3.36 34.07 -20.84
C PRO A 7 -2.22 33.19 -20.31
N MET A 8 -1.08 33.79 -19.95
CA MET A 8 0.03 33.08 -19.32
C MET A 8 -0.26 32.65 -17.88
N MET A 9 -1.05 33.41 -17.10
CA MET A 9 -1.35 33.07 -15.71
C MET A 9 -2.30 31.88 -15.57
N GLU A 10 -3.24 31.72 -16.51
CA GLU A 10 -4.19 30.60 -16.54
C GLU A 10 -3.49 29.29 -16.98
N ALA A 11 -2.60 29.37 -17.98
CA ALA A 11 -1.76 28.24 -18.39
C ALA A 11 -0.82 27.76 -17.26
N ILE A 12 -0.29 28.69 -16.45
CA ILE A 12 0.53 28.34 -15.28
C ILE A 12 -0.31 27.60 -14.23
N THR A 13 -1.56 28.02 -13.97
CA THR A 13 -2.42 27.34 -13.00
C THR A 13 -2.80 25.92 -13.42
N GLU A 14 -3.10 25.69 -14.71
CA GLU A 14 -3.41 24.35 -15.22
C GLU A 14 -2.17 23.44 -15.20
N ALA A 15 -1.01 23.93 -15.66
CA ALA A 15 0.23 23.16 -15.66
C ALA A 15 0.72 22.81 -14.23
N VAL A 16 0.59 23.75 -13.29
CA VAL A 16 0.92 23.50 -11.87
C VAL A 16 -0.09 22.54 -11.23
N GLY A 17 -1.36 22.58 -11.65
CA GLY A 17 -2.40 21.63 -11.22
C GLY A 17 -2.12 20.21 -11.68
N ASP A 18 -1.78 20.04 -12.95
CA ASP A 18 -1.42 18.75 -13.56
C ASP A 18 -0.16 18.13 -12.93
N GLU A 19 0.88 18.92 -12.69
CA GLU A 19 2.12 18.41 -12.08
C GLU A 19 1.91 17.99 -10.61
N ARG A 20 1.12 18.75 -9.85
CA ARG A 20 0.72 18.34 -8.49
C ARG A 20 -0.17 17.10 -8.54
N ALA A 21 -1.12 17.03 -9.45
CA ALA A 21 -1.99 15.87 -9.62
C ALA A 21 -1.18 14.61 -9.98
N ARG A 22 -0.20 14.71 -10.89
CA ARG A 22 0.70 13.61 -11.25
C ARG A 22 1.61 13.19 -10.09
N THR A 23 2.18 14.15 -9.36
CA THR A 23 2.98 13.87 -8.16
C THR A 23 2.16 13.17 -7.08
N HIS A 24 0.94 13.65 -6.84
CA HIS A 24 0.02 13.02 -5.90
C HIS A 24 -0.43 11.64 -6.38
N HIS A 25 -0.71 11.45 -7.67
CA HIS A 25 -1.08 10.16 -8.24
C HIS A 25 0.06 9.13 -8.12
N ALA A 26 1.29 9.52 -8.48
CA ALA A 26 2.46 8.66 -8.32
C ALA A 26 2.74 8.31 -6.85
N ALA A 27 2.56 9.26 -5.93
CA ALA A 27 2.68 8.99 -4.49
C ALA A 27 1.58 8.05 -3.97
N LEU A 28 0.35 8.17 -4.49
CA LEU A 28 -0.76 7.26 -4.19
C LEU A 28 -0.47 5.84 -4.72
N ASP A 29 0.13 5.71 -5.90
CA ASP A 29 0.56 4.42 -6.44
C ASP A 29 1.65 3.77 -5.59
N VAL A 30 2.66 4.54 -5.12
CA VAL A 30 3.68 4.01 -4.20
C VAL A 30 3.07 3.62 -2.86
N ALA A 31 2.16 4.43 -2.32
CA ALA A 31 1.51 4.16 -1.04
C ALA A 31 0.68 2.88 -1.06
N ALA A 32 0.08 2.52 -2.21
CA ALA A 32 -0.65 1.28 -2.39
C ALA A 32 0.23 0.02 -2.20
N PHE A 33 1.56 0.14 -2.29
CA PHE A 33 2.47 -0.98 -2.05
C PHE A 33 2.88 -1.15 -0.58
N TYR A 34 2.77 -0.12 0.27
CA TYR A 34 3.19 -0.22 1.68
C TYR A 34 2.51 -1.35 2.45
N PRO A 35 1.19 -1.61 2.30
CA PRO A 35 0.56 -2.75 2.93
C PRO A 35 1.21 -4.09 2.55
N SER A 36 1.55 -4.29 1.27
CA SER A 36 2.16 -5.53 0.80
C SER A 36 3.59 -5.73 1.32
N LEU A 37 4.36 -4.63 1.44
CA LEU A 37 5.71 -4.67 1.98
C LEU A 37 5.70 -5.05 3.47
N HIS A 38 4.83 -4.41 4.25
CA HIS A 38 4.66 -4.75 5.65
C HIS A 38 4.14 -6.17 5.84
N LEU A 39 3.23 -6.62 4.98
CA LEU A 39 2.73 -7.99 5.01
C LEU A 39 3.84 -9.03 4.78
N ASN A 40 4.74 -8.79 3.83
CA ASN A 40 5.89 -9.67 3.57
C ASN A 40 6.83 -9.74 4.78
N LEU A 41 7.08 -8.61 5.44
CA LEU A 41 7.88 -8.59 6.68
C LEU A 41 7.18 -9.32 7.82
N ALA A 42 5.87 -9.12 7.98
CA ALA A 42 5.07 -9.81 8.99
C ALA A 42 5.14 -11.33 8.81
N ASP A 43 4.96 -11.83 7.58
CA ASP A 43 5.05 -13.26 7.29
C ASP A 43 6.46 -13.81 7.52
N GLY A 44 7.50 -13.08 7.11
CA GLY A 44 8.89 -13.44 7.37
C GLY A 44 9.20 -13.55 8.87
N PHE A 45 8.83 -12.56 9.67
CA PHE A 45 9.03 -12.59 11.12
C PHE A 45 8.22 -13.68 11.80
N ARG A 46 6.97 -13.93 11.35
CA ARG A 46 6.12 -15.01 11.85
C ARG A 46 6.80 -16.36 11.64
N ARG A 47 7.32 -16.64 10.44
CA ARG A 47 8.04 -17.90 10.12
C ARG A 47 9.32 -18.08 10.93
N LEU A 48 9.96 -16.98 11.34
CA LEU A 48 11.11 -16.99 12.27
C LEU A 48 10.71 -17.10 13.75
N GLY A 49 9.42 -17.18 14.07
CA GLY A 49 8.90 -17.21 15.45
C GLY A 49 8.96 -15.86 16.18
N SER A 50 9.28 -14.77 15.47
CA SER A 50 9.34 -13.42 16.04
C SER A 50 7.96 -12.76 16.00
N PHE A 51 7.04 -13.28 16.81
CA PHE A 51 5.62 -12.88 16.76
C PHE A 51 5.39 -11.41 17.10
N ASP A 52 6.12 -10.84 18.05
CA ASP A 52 5.98 -9.41 18.38
C ASP A 52 6.41 -8.50 17.22
N ALA A 53 7.47 -8.88 16.49
CA ALA A 53 7.86 -8.14 15.29
C ALA A 53 6.85 -8.32 14.15
N ALA A 54 6.33 -9.53 13.98
CA ALA A 54 5.29 -9.82 13.01
C ALA A 54 4.02 -8.98 13.27
N ARG A 55 3.57 -8.90 14.53
CA ARG A 55 2.40 -8.13 14.96
C ARG A 55 2.52 -6.64 14.63
N ARG A 56 3.68 -6.03 14.90
CA ARG A 56 3.96 -4.63 14.53
C ARG A 56 3.81 -4.39 13.03
N HIS A 57 4.27 -5.33 12.22
CA HIS A 57 4.15 -5.21 10.76
C HIS A 57 2.73 -5.48 10.25
N VAL A 58 1.95 -6.34 10.90
CA VAL A 58 0.51 -6.46 10.62
C VAL A 58 -0.21 -5.14 10.92
N GLU A 59 0.08 -4.52 12.07
CA GLU A 59 -0.48 -3.20 12.44
C GLU A 59 -0.10 -2.13 11.41
N ALA A 60 1.19 -2.03 11.04
CA ALA A 60 1.64 -1.10 10.01
C ALA A 60 0.99 -1.36 8.63
N ALA A 61 0.77 -2.62 8.25
CA ALA A 61 0.05 -2.93 7.01
C ALA A 61 -1.40 -2.42 7.05
N ARG A 62 -2.08 -2.54 8.20
CA ARG A 62 -3.46 -2.06 8.42
C ARG A 62 -3.56 -0.54 8.34
N GLU A 63 -2.58 0.18 8.86
CA GLU A 63 -2.53 1.66 8.79
C GLU A 63 -2.52 2.19 7.35
N HIS A 64 -1.97 1.43 6.41
CA HIS A 64 -1.88 1.80 5.00
C HIS A 64 -2.98 1.23 4.10
N MET A 65 -3.96 0.48 4.64
CA MET A 65 -5.00 -0.18 3.83
C MET A 65 -5.90 0.78 3.05
N SER A 66 -6.04 2.03 3.49
CA SER A 66 -6.82 3.05 2.79
C SER A 66 -6.21 3.46 1.45
N ALA A 67 -4.91 3.23 1.25
CA ALA A 67 -4.22 3.48 -0.02
C ALA A 67 -4.42 2.35 -1.04
N LEU A 68 -4.96 1.20 -0.65
CA LEU A 68 -5.17 0.09 -1.57
C LEU A 68 -6.31 0.39 -2.53
N PRO A 69 -6.12 0.16 -3.84
CA PRO A 69 -7.21 0.29 -4.81
C PRO A 69 -8.32 -0.72 -4.53
N ALA A 70 -9.50 -0.44 -5.09
CA ALA A 70 -10.53 -1.46 -5.22
C ALA A 70 -10.10 -2.53 -6.25
N GLY A 71 -10.62 -3.74 -6.10
CA GLY A 71 -10.39 -4.85 -7.03
C GLY A 71 -9.35 -5.85 -6.55
N ALA A 72 -9.07 -6.83 -7.42
CA ALA A 72 -8.43 -8.09 -7.05
C ALA A 72 -7.14 -7.95 -6.24
N TYR A 73 -6.28 -6.98 -6.57
CA TYR A 73 -5.04 -6.74 -5.82
C TYR A 73 -5.33 -6.26 -4.38
N GLY A 74 -6.13 -5.21 -4.22
CA GLY A 74 -6.46 -4.68 -2.89
C GLY A 74 -7.20 -5.71 -2.05
N ASP A 75 -8.12 -6.47 -2.65
CA ASP A 75 -8.87 -7.52 -1.97
C ASP A 75 -7.97 -8.67 -1.52
N LEU A 76 -6.99 -9.05 -2.35
CA LEU A 76 -5.97 -10.05 -2.01
C LEU A 76 -5.14 -9.60 -0.82
N ILE A 77 -4.65 -8.35 -0.81
CA ILE A 77 -3.83 -7.85 0.29
C ILE A 77 -4.64 -7.78 1.59
N ARG A 78 -5.88 -7.27 1.56
CA ARG A 78 -6.76 -7.23 2.75
C ARG A 78 -6.99 -8.63 3.32
N ALA A 79 -7.35 -9.59 2.47
CA ALA A 79 -7.56 -10.98 2.89
C ALA A 79 -6.28 -11.62 3.44
N ALA A 80 -5.14 -11.35 2.80
CA ALA A 80 -3.87 -11.91 3.22
C ALA A 80 -3.38 -11.32 4.56
N THR A 81 -3.64 -10.03 4.83
CA THR A 81 -3.35 -9.41 6.13
C THR A 81 -4.13 -10.08 7.26
N GLU A 82 -5.43 -10.34 7.10
CA GLU A 82 -6.22 -11.01 8.13
C GLU A 82 -5.74 -12.44 8.39
N GLN A 83 -5.39 -13.18 7.33
CA GLN A 83 -4.81 -14.51 7.46
C GLN A 83 -3.44 -14.50 8.15
N VAL A 84 -2.55 -13.53 7.88
CA VAL A 84 -1.27 -13.43 8.59
C VAL A 84 -1.52 -13.02 10.05
N ALA A 85 -2.43 -12.09 10.30
CA ALA A 85 -2.78 -11.68 11.66
C ALA A 85 -3.22 -12.87 12.51
N ALA A 86 -4.14 -13.70 12.00
CA ALA A 86 -4.57 -14.93 12.68
C ALA A 86 -3.40 -15.88 12.96
N ALA A 87 -2.56 -16.15 11.96
CA ALA A 87 -1.40 -17.02 12.14
C ALA A 87 -0.35 -16.47 13.13
N VAL A 88 -0.22 -15.14 13.25
CA VAL A 88 0.64 -14.51 14.26
C VAL A 88 0.07 -14.71 15.67
N GLU A 89 -1.24 -14.54 15.86
CA GLU A 89 -1.92 -14.76 17.15
C GLU A 89 -1.87 -16.23 17.58
N ASP A 90 -2.08 -17.15 16.63
CA ASP A 90 -1.97 -18.60 16.85
C ASP A 90 -0.52 -19.06 17.03
N ARG A 91 0.45 -18.16 16.83
CA ARG A 91 1.89 -18.43 16.84
C ARG A 91 2.29 -19.55 15.88
N ASP A 92 1.59 -19.63 14.75
CA ASP A 92 1.86 -20.59 13.69
C ASP A 92 3.07 -20.12 12.85
N THR A 93 4.08 -20.98 12.73
CA THR A 93 5.28 -20.74 11.93
C THR A 93 5.28 -21.47 10.58
N ALA A 94 4.23 -22.25 10.29
CA ALA A 94 4.10 -23.00 9.06
C ALA A 94 4.14 -22.07 7.84
N GLU A 95 4.70 -22.58 6.75
CA GLU A 95 4.72 -21.86 5.49
C GLU A 95 3.29 -21.72 4.97
N ARG A 96 2.85 -20.48 4.76
CA ARG A 96 1.59 -20.23 4.08
C ARG A 96 1.80 -20.47 2.59
N ALA A 97 0.77 -20.96 1.91
CA ALA A 97 0.74 -20.85 0.46
C ALA A 97 0.82 -19.36 0.09
N SER A 98 1.98 -18.94 -0.44
CA SER A 98 2.17 -17.58 -0.96
C SER A 98 1.11 -17.29 -2.02
N ALA A 99 0.70 -16.02 -2.15
CA ALA A 99 -0.12 -15.60 -3.28
C ALA A 99 0.51 -16.09 -4.60
N PRO A 100 -0.27 -16.58 -5.57
CA PRO A 100 0.26 -17.05 -6.84
C PRO A 100 0.98 -15.88 -7.54
N GLY A 101 2.32 -15.90 -7.48
CA GLY A 101 3.11 -14.77 -7.93
C GLY A 101 4.58 -14.81 -7.51
N ALA A 102 5.19 -15.99 -7.36
CA ALA A 102 6.66 -16.14 -7.34
C ALA A 102 7.07 -17.62 -7.52
N ALA A 103 6.48 -18.32 -8.49
CA ALA A 103 7.15 -19.48 -9.05
C ALA A 103 8.08 -18.96 -10.15
N ARG A 104 9.38 -18.94 -9.87
CA ARG A 104 10.42 -19.05 -10.90
C ARG A 104 11.16 -20.35 -10.67
#